data_AF-A0A7S3T9N1-F1
#
_entry.id   AF-A0A7S3T9N1-F1
#
_cell.length_a   1.000
_cell.length_b   1.000
_cell.length_c   1.000
_cell.angle_alpha   90.00
_cell.angle_beta   90.00
_cell.angle_gamma   90.00
#
_symmetry.space_group_name_H-M   'P 1'
#
loop_
_entity.id
_entity.type
_entity.pdbx_description
1 polymer ?
#
loop_
_entity_poly.entity_id
_entity_poly.type
_entity_poly.pdbx_seq_one_letter_code
_entity_poly.pdbx_strand_id
1 'polypeptide(L)'
;AIHTRMCLSVGVLRKDAMATLSKFQPYAKCLEAVLYAAICALVCALVAQMGNCEQMPEGDSVEFVRYNCNEGEYNPVASLLLTTSEGAVNILFSRRNGGAIHPSNELLAFIAYTCLNIGLTGVPVPSGNFTGTMLIGGLVGRT
;
A
#
# COMPACT_ATOMS: atom_id res chain seq x y z
N ALA A 1 -12.58 8.19 -12.56
CA ALA A 1 -13.56 7.24 -13.15
C ALA A 1 -13.04 5.81 -13.27
N ILE A 2 -11.80 5.56 -13.71
CA ILE A 2 -11.27 4.21 -13.94
C ILE A 2 -11.08 3.43 -12.63
N HIS A 3 -10.47 4.02 -11.59
CA HIS A 3 -10.25 3.39 -10.28
C HIS A 3 -11.54 2.80 -9.68
N THR A 4 -12.61 3.59 -9.64
CA THR A 4 -13.92 3.17 -9.12
C THR A 4 -14.53 2.02 -9.94
N ARG A 5 -14.37 2.03 -11.27
CA ARG A 5 -14.86 0.93 -12.13
C ARG A 5 -14.08 -0.36 -11.87
N MET A 6 -12.76 -0.29 -11.69
CA MET A 6 -11.95 -1.45 -11.33
C MET A 6 -12.34 -2.01 -9.96
N CYS A 7 -12.51 -1.15 -8.94
CA CYS A 7 -13.01 -1.53 -7.62
C CYS A 7 -14.38 -2.24 -7.71
N LEU A 8 -15.31 -1.71 -8.52
CA LEU A 8 -16.63 -2.30 -8.69
C LEU A 8 -16.58 -3.65 -9.40
N SER A 9 -15.76 -3.80 -10.45
CA SER A 9 -15.59 -5.08 -11.15
C SER A 9 -15.00 -6.16 -10.25
N VAL A 10 -13.98 -5.83 -9.45
CA VAL A 10 -13.40 -6.77 -8.48
C VAL A 10 -14.42 -7.12 -7.39
N GLY A 11 -15.19 -6.13 -6.91
CA GLY A 11 -16.24 -6.35 -5.92
C GLY A 11 -17.36 -7.26 -6.41
N VAL A 12 -17.81 -7.12 -7.66
CA VAL A 12 -18.83 -8.00 -8.27
C VAL A 12 -18.27 -9.41 -8.44
N LEU A 13 -17.05 -9.55 -8.99
CA LEU A 13 -16.41 -10.84 -9.22
C LEU A 13 -16.19 -11.62 -7.91
N ARG A 14 -15.80 -10.93 -6.83
CA ARG A 14 -15.68 -11.52 -5.49
C ARG A 14 -17.03 -11.88 -4.89
N LYS A 15 -18.07 -11.07 -5.10
CA LYS A 15 -19.43 -11.38 -4.63
C LYS A 15 -19.96 -12.66 -5.28
N ASP A 16 -19.73 -12.85 -6.58
CA ASP A 16 -20.16 -14.04 -7.31
C ASP A 16 -19.36 -15.29 -6.89
N ALA A 17 -18.05 -15.14 -6.67
CA ALA A 17 -17.20 -16.20 -6.13
C ALA A 17 -17.64 -16.61 -4.70
N MET A 18 -17.93 -15.64 -3.83
CA MET A 18 -18.42 -15.89 -2.47
C MET A 18 -19.83 -16.48 -2.43
N ALA A 19 -20.72 -16.11 -3.36
CA ALA A 19 -22.05 -16.70 -3.46
C ALA A 19 -21.96 -18.20 -3.80
N THR A 20 -21.03 -18.57 -4.67
CA THR A 20 -20.75 -19.96 -5.05
C THR A 20 -20.16 -20.75 -3.88
N LEU A 21 -19.32 -20.12 -3.06
CA LEU A 21 -18.69 -20.74 -1.87
C LEU A 21 -19.52 -20.63 -0.58
N SER A 22 -20.77 -20.14 -0.65
CA SER A 22 -21.66 -19.98 0.52
C SER A 22 -21.90 -21.28 1.31
N LYS A 23 -21.77 -22.44 0.64
CA LYS A 23 -21.91 -23.78 1.24
C LYS A 23 -20.84 -24.11 2.30
N PHE A 24 -19.72 -23.38 2.32
CA PHE A 24 -18.56 -23.58 3.22
C PHE A 24 -18.33 -22.39 4.18
N GLN A 25 -19.34 -21.54 4.40
CA GLN A 25 -19.23 -20.49 5.42
C GLN A 25 -19.15 -21.09 6.84
N PRO A 26 -18.35 -20.52 7.78
CA PRO A 26 -17.61 -19.25 7.77
C PRO A 26 -16.14 -19.32 7.29
N TYR A 27 -15.58 -20.52 7.14
CA TYR A 27 -14.15 -20.72 6.87
C TYR A 27 -13.69 -20.10 5.55
N ALA A 28 -14.52 -20.10 4.51
CA ALA A 28 -14.21 -19.50 3.22
C ALA A 28 -13.86 -18.00 3.33
N LYS A 29 -14.55 -17.25 4.20
CA LYS A 29 -14.31 -15.80 4.40
C LYS A 29 -12.98 -15.54 5.11
N CYS A 30 -12.69 -16.33 6.14
CA CYS A 30 -11.41 -16.24 6.86
C CYS A 30 -10.24 -16.58 5.92
N LEU A 31 -10.38 -17.65 5.14
CA LEU A 31 -9.35 -18.07 4.18
C LEU A 31 -9.11 -17.00 3.12
N GLU A 32 -10.17 -16.38 2.59
CA GLU A 32 -10.06 -15.29 1.61
C GLU A 32 -9.34 -14.06 2.20
N ALA A 33 -9.66 -13.67 3.44
CA ALA A 33 -8.98 -12.56 4.11
C ALA A 33 -7.49 -12.86 4.39
N VAL A 34 -7.18 -14.08 4.83
CA VAL A 34 -5.79 -14.52 5.10
C VAL A 34 -4.98 -14.60 3.81
N LEU A 35 -5.53 -15.17 2.75
CA LEU A 35 -4.88 -15.20 1.43
C LEU A 35 -4.64 -13.79 0.90
N TYR A 36 -5.61 -12.90 1.05
CA TYR A 36 -5.46 -11.51 0.64
C TYR A 36 -4.35 -10.80 1.44
N ALA A 37 -4.30 -10.98 2.75
CA ALA A 37 -3.22 -10.45 3.59
C ALA A 37 -1.83 -10.99 3.18
N ALA A 38 -1.74 -12.29 2.85
CA ALA A 38 -0.50 -12.89 2.34
C ALA A 38 -0.08 -12.28 0.99
N ILE A 39 -1.02 -12.05 0.07
CA ILE A 39 -0.77 -11.36 -1.20
C ILE A 39 -0.28 -9.93 -0.93
N CYS A 40 -0.91 -9.19 -0.01
CA CYS A 40 -0.49 -7.85 0.35
C CYS A 40 0.96 -7.84 0.86
N ALA A 41 1.31 -8.74 1.79
CA ALA A 41 2.66 -8.85 2.31
C ALA A 41 3.69 -9.18 1.22
N LEU A 42 3.37 -10.12 0.33
CA LEU A 42 4.21 -10.46 -0.82
C LEU A 42 4.42 -9.29 -1.77
N VAL A 43 3.35 -8.57 -2.12
CA VAL A 43 3.42 -7.39 -2.99
C VAL A 43 4.28 -6.31 -2.34
N CYS A 44 4.07 -6.00 -1.05
CA CYS A 44 4.87 -5.01 -0.34
C CYS A 44 6.36 -5.39 -0.30
N ALA A 45 6.69 -6.66 -0.05
CA ALA A 45 8.07 -7.14 -0.04
C ALA A 45 8.74 -7.06 -1.42
N LEU A 46 8.04 -7.50 -2.48
CA LEU A 46 8.56 -7.46 -3.85
C LEU A 46 8.75 -6.03 -4.35
N VAL A 47 7.78 -5.15 -4.08
CA VAL A 47 7.84 -3.73 -4.46
C VAL A 47 8.93 -3.00 -3.67
N ALA A 48 9.12 -3.34 -2.39
CA ALA A 48 10.22 -2.82 -1.59
C ALA A 48 11.59 -3.19 -2.19
N GLN A 49 11.78 -4.43 -2.66
CA GLN A 49 13.04 -4.84 -3.33
C GLN A 49 13.33 -4.07 -4.62
N MET A 50 12.30 -3.56 -5.29
CA MET A 50 12.45 -2.78 -6.52
C MET A 50 12.73 -1.29 -6.27
N GLY A 51 12.54 -0.81 -5.04
CA GLY A 51 12.78 0.59 -4.69
C GLY A 51 14.28 0.89 -4.53
N ASN A 52 14.72 2.05 -5.00
CA ASN A 52 16.09 2.50 -4.80
C ASN A 52 16.31 3.00 -3.36
N CYS A 53 17.46 2.66 -2.79
CA CYS A 53 17.93 3.19 -1.50
C CYS A 53 18.30 4.67 -1.62
N GLU A 54 18.00 5.44 -0.58
CA GLU A 54 18.28 6.87 -0.49
C GLU A 54 18.94 7.20 0.87
N GLN A 55 19.72 8.28 0.93
CA GLN A 55 20.39 8.69 2.17
C GLN A 55 19.41 9.23 3.21
N MET A 56 19.51 8.75 4.45
CA MET A 56 18.62 9.15 5.55
C MET A 56 18.82 10.64 5.90
N PRO A 57 17.76 11.46 5.92
CA PRO A 57 17.88 12.87 6.30
C PRO A 57 18.23 13.01 7.79
N GLU A 58 19.27 13.78 8.10
CA GLU A 58 19.67 14.07 9.48
C GLU A 58 18.64 14.98 10.18
N GLY A 59 18.10 14.52 11.31
CA GLY A 59 17.26 15.31 12.20
C GLY A 59 15.74 15.19 11.98
N ASP A 60 15.27 14.22 11.19
CA ASP A 60 13.83 13.94 11.07
C ASP A 60 13.36 12.97 12.17
N SER A 61 12.28 13.31 12.86
CA SER A 61 11.63 12.46 13.88
C SER A 61 10.74 11.38 13.25
N VAL A 62 11.01 11.02 12.00
CA VAL A 62 10.17 10.16 11.17
C VAL A 62 10.79 8.76 11.15
N GLU A 63 9.97 7.74 11.37
CA GLU A 63 10.42 6.35 11.40
C GLU A 63 10.60 5.83 9.98
N PHE A 64 11.84 5.89 9.47
CA PHE A 64 12.20 5.34 8.17
C PHE A 64 12.56 3.85 8.28
N VAL A 65 12.09 3.07 7.31
CA VAL A 65 12.34 1.63 7.26
C VAL A 65 13.55 1.35 6.37
N ARG A 66 14.59 0.76 6.96
CA ARG A 66 15.74 0.22 6.23
C ARG A 66 15.42 -1.18 5.72
N TYR A 67 15.07 -1.29 4.44
CA TYR A 67 14.80 -2.56 3.77
C TYR A 67 15.84 -2.79 2.68
N ASN A 68 16.75 -3.75 2.91
CA ASN A 68 17.79 -4.17 1.96
C ASN A 68 18.76 -3.04 1.50
N CYS A 69 19.04 -2.06 2.37
CA CYS A 69 19.96 -0.93 2.11
C CYS A 69 21.12 -0.90 3.12
N ASN A 70 22.21 -0.19 2.80
CA ASN A 70 23.38 -0.08 3.68
C ASN A 70 23.10 0.78 4.93
N GLU A 71 24.05 0.78 5.87
CA GLU A 71 23.96 1.63 7.06
C GLU A 71 23.98 3.12 6.67
N GLY A 72 22.99 3.88 7.14
CA GLY A 72 22.78 5.29 6.78
C GLY A 72 21.84 5.53 5.59
N GLU A 73 21.36 4.46 4.93
CA GLU A 73 20.39 4.53 3.85
C GLU A 73 19.03 3.96 4.27
N TYR A 74 17.96 4.45 3.65
CA TYR A 74 16.60 3.96 3.82
C TYR A 74 15.93 3.73 2.47
N ASN A 75 14.89 2.89 2.47
CA ASN A 75 14.10 2.64 1.28
C ASN A 75 12.80 3.44 1.38
N PRO A 76 12.56 4.45 0.52
CA PRO A 76 11.37 5.29 0.60
C PRO A 76 10.10 4.50 0.29
N VAL A 77 10.18 3.53 -0.63
CA VAL A 77 9.03 2.68 -1.00
C VAL A 77 8.66 1.75 0.15
N ALA A 78 9.66 1.13 0.77
CA ALA A 78 9.44 0.28 1.94
C ALA A 78 8.95 1.10 3.14
N SER A 79 9.49 2.30 3.35
CA SER A 79 9.07 3.19 4.42
C SER A 79 7.61 3.59 4.26
N LEU A 80 7.14 3.84 3.04
CA LEU A 80 5.71 4.09 2.81
C LEU A 80 4.88 2.83 3.05
N LEU A 81 5.23 1.70 2.42
CA LEU A 81 4.40 0.49 2.41
C LEU A 81 4.40 -0.32 3.72
N LEU A 82 5.50 -0.33 4.46
CA LEU A 82 5.68 -1.15 5.67
C LEU A 82 5.49 -0.36 6.97
N THR A 83 5.45 0.99 6.92
CA THR A 83 5.15 1.78 8.12
C THR A 83 3.63 1.85 8.36
N THR A 84 3.25 2.36 9.53
CA THR A 84 1.85 2.61 9.84
C THR A 84 1.28 3.66 8.89
N SER A 85 -0.02 3.61 8.60
CA SER A 85 -0.61 4.61 7.71
C SER A 85 -0.42 6.05 8.20
N GLU A 86 -0.36 6.25 9.51
CA GLU A 86 -0.07 7.55 10.13
C GLU A 86 1.38 7.99 9.84
N GLY A 87 2.34 7.06 9.98
CA GLY A 87 3.74 7.27 9.61
C GLY A 87 3.90 7.59 8.12
N ALA A 88 3.19 6.88 7.24
CA ALA A 88 3.25 7.08 5.79
C ALA A 88 2.73 8.47 5.41
N VAL A 89 1.61 8.90 6.01
CA VAL A 89 1.07 10.25 5.84
C VAL A 89 2.07 11.29 6.35
N ASN A 90 2.70 11.07 7.50
CA ASN A 90 3.70 11.99 8.03
C ASN A 90 4.92 12.11 7.10
N ILE A 91 5.42 11.00 6.54
CA ILE A 91 6.49 10.99 5.52
C ILE A 91 6.08 11.81 4.28
N LEU A 92 4.85 11.61 3.79
CA LEU A 92 4.31 12.26 2.59
C LEU A 92 4.13 13.77 2.75
N PHE A 93 3.58 14.21 3.88
CA PHE A 93 3.29 15.62 4.17
C PHE A 93 4.42 16.35 4.88
N SER A 94 5.49 15.66 5.29
CA SER A 94 6.68 16.31 5.82
C SER A 94 7.27 17.25 4.76
N ARG A 95 7.17 18.54 5.05
CA ARG A 95 7.58 19.65 4.17
C ARG A 95 9.10 19.68 3.92
N ARG A 96 9.88 18.90 4.68
CA ARG A 96 11.34 18.85 4.64
C ARG A 96 11.90 17.97 3.52
N ASN A 97 11.09 17.06 2.97
CA ASN A 97 11.46 16.13 1.89
C ASN A 97 11.06 16.64 0.48
N GLY A 98 10.96 17.96 0.28
CA GLY A 98 10.43 18.61 -0.94
C GLY A 98 11.21 18.41 -2.25
N GLY A 99 12.19 17.51 -2.28
CA GLY A 99 12.95 17.16 -3.49
C GLY A 99 13.86 15.92 -3.35
N ALA A 100 13.66 15.10 -2.32
CA ALA A 100 14.59 14.01 -1.95
C ALA A 100 14.06 12.59 -2.23
N ILE A 101 12.89 12.46 -2.86
CA ILE A 101 12.41 11.14 -3.29
C ILE A 101 12.41 11.12 -4.81
N HIS A 102 13.14 10.15 -5.38
CA HIS A 102 13.12 9.92 -6.82
C HIS A 102 11.69 9.64 -7.32
N PRO A 103 11.24 10.28 -8.42
CA PRO A 103 9.87 10.12 -8.94
C PRO A 103 9.55 8.67 -9.37
N SER A 104 10.59 7.87 -9.67
CA SER A 104 10.45 6.43 -9.93
C SER A 104 9.92 5.66 -8.71
N ASN A 105 10.41 5.99 -7.51
CA ASN A 105 10.02 5.33 -6.27
C ASN A 105 8.59 5.74 -5.86
N GLU A 106 8.23 7.01 -6.04
CA GLU A 106 6.87 7.51 -5.78
C GLU A 106 5.84 6.85 -6.70
N LEU A 107 6.16 6.71 -7.99
CA LEU A 107 5.31 6.02 -8.95
C LEU A 107 5.13 4.53 -8.60
N LEU A 108 6.20 3.86 -8.17
CA LEU A 108 6.16 2.46 -7.76
C LEU A 108 5.23 2.26 -6.56
N ALA A 109 5.38 3.12 -5.54
CA ALA A 109 4.51 3.13 -4.36
C ALA A 109 3.05 3.43 -4.74
N PHE A 110 2.82 4.38 -5.64
CA PHE A 110 1.48 4.73 -6.13
C PHE A 110 0.78 3.54 -6.80
N ILE A 111 1.47 2.83 -7.69
CA ILE A 111 0.92 1.65 -8.38
C ILE A 111 0.60 0.55 -7.36
N ALA A 112 1.53 0.27 -6.45
CA ALA A 112 1.33 -0.76 -5.41
C ALA A 112 0.12 -0.43 -4.52
N TYR A 113 0.04 0.79 -3.97
CA TYR A 113 -1.09 1.23 -3.16
C TYR A 113 -2.41 1.19 -3.92
N THR A 114 -2.41 1.57 -5.19
CA THR A 114 -3.60 1.53 -6.03
C THR A 114 -4.10 0.10 -6.21
N CYS A 115 -3.21 -0.85 -6.54
CA CYS A 115 -3.58 -2.26 -6.68
C CYS A 115 -4.08 -2.87 -5.36
N LEU A 116 -3.42 -2.56 -4.24
CA LEU A 116 -3.83 -3.01 -2.90
C LEU A 116 -5.19 -2.42 -2.51
N ASN A 117 -5.44 -1.14 -2.77
CA ASN A 117 -6.71 -0.50 -2.46
C ASN A 117 -7.89 -1.09 -3.25
N ILE A 118 -7.66 -1.35 -4.55
CA ILE A 118 -8.65 -2.02 -5.41
C ILE A 118 -8.95 -3.43 -4.90
N GLY A 119 -7.93 -4.22 -4.56
CA GLY A 119 -8.12 -5.59 -4.09
C GLY A 119 -8.77 -5.69 -2.71
N LEU A 120 -8.54 -4.70 -1.83
CA LEU A 120 -9.15 -4.64 -0.49
C LEU A 120 -10.65 -4.38 -0.57
N THR A 121 -11.13 -3.78 -1.67
CA THR A 121 -12.55 -3.52 -1.89
C THR A 121 -13.32 -4.85 -1.93
N GLY A 122 -14.21 -5.05 -0.95
CA GLY A 122 -15.06 -6.24 -0.87
C GLY A 122 -14.51 -7.39 -0.02
N VAL A 123 -13.35 -7.23 0.64
CA VAL A 123 -12.90 -8.17 1.68
C VAL A 123 -13.89 -8.11 2.87
N PRO A 124 -14.31 -9.25 3.45
CA PRO A 124 -15.19 -9.29 4.62
C PRO A 124 -14.43 -8.95 5.91
N VAL A 125 -13.80 -7.77 5.96
CA VAL A 125 -13.06 -7.24 7.11
C VAL A 125 -13.55 -5.82 7.39
N PRO A 126 -13.75 -5.43 8.66
CA PRO A 126 -14.07 -4.05 9.02
C PRO A 126 -12.84 -3.16 8.77
N SER A 127 -12.71 -2.63 7.56
CA SER A 127 -11.61 -1.72 7.18
C SER A 127 -12.14 -0.47 6.51
N GLY A 128 -11.59 0.68 6.88
CA GLY A 128 -11.86 1.96 6.21
C GLY A 128 -10.97 2.12 4.98
N ASN A 129 -11.57 2.30 3.79
CA ASN A 129 -10.81 2.53 2.56
C ASN A 129 -10.23 3.95 2.44
N PHE A 130 -10.60 4.84 3.37
CA PHE A 130 -10.26 6.27 3.35
C PHE A 130 -8.75 6.51 3.35
N THR A 131 -8.02 5.86 4.25
CA THR A 131 -6.59 6.07 4.43
C THR A 131 -5.77 5.72 3.19
N GLY A 132 -6.09 4.59 2.54
CA GLY A 132 -5.43 4.21 1.30
C GLY A 132 -5.68 5.22 0.18
N THR A 133 -6.92 5.72 0.02
CA THR A 133 -7.22 6.75 -0.97
C THR A 133 -6.53 8.09 -0.67
N MET A 134 -6.36 8.44 0.60
CA MET A 134 -5.63 9.64 1.02
C MET A 134 -4.14 9.55 0.66
N LEU A 135 -3.51 8.40 0.88
CA LEU A 135 -2.11 8.16 0.51
C LEU A 135 -1.90 8.23 -1.01
N ILE A 136 -2.79 7.61 -1.78
CA ILE A 136 -2.78 7.68 -3.25
C ILE A 136 -2.91 9.14 -3.72
N GLY A 137 -3.80 9.92 -3.11
CA GLY A 137 -3.95 11.35 -3.40
C GLY A 137 -2.73 12.18 -3.02
N GLY A 138 -2.08 11.88 -1.88
CA GLY A 138 -0.84 12.53 -1.45
C GLY A 138 0.32 12.26 -2.40
N LEU A 139 0.46 11.03 -2.90
CA LEU A 139 1.48 10.66 -3.88
C LEU A 139 1.27 11.38 -5.23
N VAL A 140 0.03 11.44 -5.73
CA VAL A 140 -0.29 12.17 -6.97
C VAL A 140 -0.13 13.68 -6.81
N GLY A 141 -0.41 14.23 -5.62
CA GLY A 141 -0.27 15.67 -5.37
C GLY A 141 1.18 16.16 -5.32
N ARG A 142 2.17 15.25 -5.24
CA ARG A 142 3.61 15.58 -5.20
C ARG A 142 4.30 15.53 -6.57
N THR A 143 3.81 14.70 -7.49
CA THR A 143 4.30 14.60 -8.87
C THR A 143 3.89 15.80 -9.72
#